data_AF-A0A957VG86-F1
#
_entry.id   AF-A0A957VG86-F1
#
_cell.length_a   1.000
_cell.length_b   1.000
_cell.length_c   1.000
_cell.angle_alpha   90.00
_cell.angle_beta   90.00
_cell.angle_gamma   90.00
#
_symmetry.space_group_name_H-M   'P 1'
#
loop_
_entity.id
_entity.type
_entity.pdbx_description
1 polymer ?
#
loop_
_entity_poly.entity_id
_entity_poly.type
_entity_poly.pdbx_seq_one_letter_code
_entity_poly.pdbx_strand_id
1 'polypeptide(L)'
;MPSGSRSRRWRGMLRNALRPLATRRTDLSTSASVNAQFWLGEMPWRPTAAWAALAGVLAAGSMPVTGRITWPMTVLLFLLVDPLWGAVWRLAAGRAEQLPLHERVIGGQFWLPYLAPDSPAAHLFGRNTGDTLPVLFRIAFPTVVVTLLVASALGVPALVFTGLAIVVTLFGWINTRRAHTAPIFLHSVMTVGLPWLLASLLAGATLTDARGLTLMAALWVVHQWGAGRLARVADDVLGLALLAAADVLIGAVLIWLQTPLWLAVWFACALPTWFAVAQRTSVRRVALWHVGALLACAAAVGQAVI
;
A
#
# COMPACT_ATOMS: atom_id res chain seq x y z
N MET A 1 18.99 -20.38 41.20
CA MET A 1 17.93 -19.50 40.67
C MET A 1 18.40 -18.75 39.42
N PRO A 2 18.08 -19.18 38.19
CA PRO A 2 18.39 -18.43 36.97
C PRO A 2 17.11 -18.03 36.22
N SER A 3 16.36 -17.04 36.71
CA SER A 3 15.15 -16.52 36.04
C SER A 3 15.34 -15.13 35.39
N GLY A 4 16.51 -14.50 35.58
CA GLY A 4 16.77 -13.12 35.14
C GLY A 4 17.18 -12.93 33.67
N SER A 5 17.73 -13.96 33.00
CA SER A 5 18.29 -13.82 31.64
C SER A 5 17.23 -13.86 30.54
N ARG A 6 16.19 -14.70 30.69
CA ARG A 6 15.09 -14.80 29.71
C ARG A 6 14.26 -13.52 29.64
N SER A 7 13.93 -12.91 30.79
CA SER A 7 13.10 -11.69 30.82
C SER A 7 13.81 -10.45 30.25
N ARG A 8 15.15 -10.39 30.31
CA ARG A 8 15.94 -9.34 29.65
C ARG A 8 16.01 -9.55 28.13
N ARG A 9 16.13 -10.80 27.69
CA ARG A 9 16.15 -11.16 26.26
C ARG A 9 14.81 -10.84 25.58
N TRP A 10 13.68 -11.20 26.20
CA TRP A 10 12.34 -10.84 25.71
C TRP A 10 12.10 -9.33 25.65
N ARG A 11 12.50 -8.59 26.69
CA ARG A 11 12.40 -7.12 26.69
C ARG A 11 13.30 -6.45 25.65
N GLY A 12 14.47 -7.02 25.36
CA GLY A 12 15.34 -6.55 24.27
C GLY A 12 14.73 -6.83 22.90
N MET A 13 14.16 -8.02 22.71
CA MET A 13 13.52 -8.45 21.46
C MET A 13 12.27 -7.62 21.15
N LEU A 14 11.40 -7.38 22.14
CA LEU A 14 10.22 -6.51 21.99
C LEU A 14 10.60 -5.05 21.69
N ARG A 15 11.65 -4.54 22.34
CA ARG A 15 12.12 -3.17 22.10
C ARG A 15 12.74 -3.01 20.71
N ASN A 16 13.42 -4.04 20.20
CA ASN A 16 13.95 -4.06 18.84
C ASN A 16 12.85 -4.30 17.79
N ALA A 17 11.84 -5.10 18.11
CA ALA A 17 10.66 -5.35 17.26
C ALA A 17 9.83 -4.07 17.04
N LEU A 18 9.69 -3.25 18.08
CA LEU A 18 9.00 -1.96 18.02
C LEU A 18 9.89 -0.81 17.54
N ARG A 19 11.15 -1.08 17.15
CA ARG A 19 12.01 -0.01 16.64
C ARG A 19 11.42 0.57 15.36
N PRO A 20 11.33 1.90 15.28
CA PRO A 20 10.94 2.56 14.05
C PRO A 20 11.95 2.25 12.95
N LEU A 21 11.49 1.76 11.80
CA LEU A 21 12.37 1.43 10.68
C LEU A 21 12.79 2.72 9.96
N ALA A 22 14.10 2.97 9.93
CA ALA A 22 14.69 4.11 9.24
C ALA A 22 14.32 4.08 7.74
N THR A 23 13.93 5.23 7.20
CA THR A 23 13.51 5.36 5.81
C THR A 23 14.69 5.16 4.86
N ARG A 24 14.67 4.11 4.03
CA ARG A 24 15.23 4.26 2.67
C ARG A 24 14.26 5.14 1.88
N ARG A 25 14.74 6.32 1.48
CA ARG A 25 13.98 7.43 0.86
C ARG A 25 13.24 7.10 -0.46
N THR A 26 13.40 5.90 -1.00
CA THR A 26 12.81 5.46 -2.28
C THR A 26 11.62 4.52 -2.11
N ASP A 27 11.45 3.92 -0.92
CA ASP A 27 10.50 2.80 -0.72
C ASP A 27 9.11 3.23 -0.22
N LEU A 28 8.82 4.52 -0.05
CA LEU A 28 7.46 5.01 0.29
C LEU A 28 6.62 5.35 -0.95
N SER A 29 7.29 5.51 -2.10
CA SER A 29 6.75 6.03 -3.36
C SER A 29 5.92 5.05 -4.21
N THR A 30 5.92 3.75 -3.91
CA THR A 30 5.45 2.71 -4.86
C THR A 30 4.18 1.99 -4.39
N SER A 31 3.11 2.72 -4.06
CA SER A 31 1.78 2.11 -3.83
C SER A 31 1.05 1.73 -5.13
N ALA A 32 1.42 2.38 -6.24
CA ALA A 32 0.81 2.20 -7.55
C ALA A 32 1.62 1.25 -8.44
N SER A 33 0.93 0.45 -9.27
CA SER A 33 1.55 -0.29 -10.38
C SER A 33 1.88 0.64 -11.55
N VAL A 34 1.00 1.59 -11.82
CA VAL A 34 1.18 2.67 -12.81
C VAL A 34 1.34 3.98 -12.07
N ASN A 35 2.51 4.60 -12.19
CA ASN A 35 2.77 5.90 -11.60
C ASN A 35 2.65 6.97 -12.70
N ALA A 36 1.87 8.02 -12.47
CA ALA A 36 1.70 9.10 -13.45
C ALA A 36 3.03 9.79 -13.87
N GLN A 37 4.11 9.61 -13.08
CA GLN A 37 5.46 10.10 -13.41
C GLN A 37 6.44 9.00 -13.85
N PHE A 38 6.14 7.72 -13.60
CA PHE A 38 6.96 6.57 -14.00
C PHE A 38 6.06 5.54 -14.68
N TRP A 39 6.27 5.35 -15.99
CA TRP A 39 5.43 4.53 -16.87
C TRP A 39 5.13 3.12 -16.31
N LEU A 40 6.06 2.52 -15.56
CA LEU A 40 5.87 1.29 -14.78
C LEU A 40 6.67 1.44 -13.47
N GLY A 41 6.06 1.17 -12.31
CA GLY A 41 6.84 0.96 -11.08
C GLY A 41 7.83 -0.20 -11.27
N GLU A 42 8.92 -0.25 -10.48
CA GLU A 42 10.07 -1.15 -10.68
C GLU A 42 9.73 -2.65 -10.96
N MET A 43 8.53 -3.13 -10.60
CA MET A 43 7.99 -4.44 -10.99
C MET A 43 6.45 -4.40 -11.10
N PRO A 44 5.82 -4.74 -12.25
CA PRO A 44 4.35 -4.72 -12.40
C PRO A 44 3.62 -5.77 -11.56
N TRP A 45 4.33 -6.83 -11.17
CA TRP A 45 3.81 -7.98 -10.42
C TRP A 45 3.92 -7.84 -8.89
N ARG A 46 3.87 -6.60 -8.39
CA ARG A 46 3.85 -6.33 -6.94
C ARG A 46 2.41 -6.27 -6.43
N PRO A 47 2.15 -6.58 -5.15
CA PRO A 47 0.85 -6.27 -4.54
C PRO A 47 0.67 -4.75 -4.53
N THR A 48 -0.08 -4.26 -5.51
CA THR A 48 -0.42 -2.85 -5.70
C THR A 48 -1.91 -2.65 -5.45
N ALA A 49 -2.31 -1.38 -5.37
CA ALA A 49 -3.70 -1.01 -5.19
C ALA A 49 -4.59 -1.54 -6.33
N ALA A 50 -4.10 -1.63 -7.56
CA ALA A 50 -4.80 -2.31 -8.67
C ALA A 50 -5.11 -3.78 -8.36
N TRP A 51 -4.10 -4.57 -7.96
CA TRP A 51 -4.30 -6.00 -7.65
C TRP A 51 -5.23 -6.20 -6.46
N ALA A 52 -5.18 -5.32 -5.46
CA ALA A 52 -6.10 -5.34 -4.33
C ALA A 52 -7.53 -4.95 -4.73
N ALA A 53 -7.71 -3.99 -5.64
CA ALA A 53 -9.02 -3.68 -6.21
C ALA A 53 -9.58 -4.87 -7.00
N LEU A 54 -8.76 -5.53 -7.83
CA LEU A 54 -9.16 -6.75 -8.53
C LEU A 54 -9.56 -7.86 -7.55
N ALA A 55 -8.78 -8.05 -6.48
CA ALA A 55 -9.12 -8.97 -5.40
C ALA A 55 -10.46 -8.62 -4.76
N GLY A 56 -10.74 -7.33 -4.53
CA GLY A 56 -12.04 -6.88 -4.02
C GLY A 56 -13.22 -7.18 -4.95
N VAL A 57 -13.04 -7.02 -6.26
CA VAL A 57 -14.04 -7.38 -7.28
C VAL A 57 -14.29 -8.90 -7.29
N LEU A 58 -13.23 -9.70 -7.26
CA LEU A 58 -13.31 -11.17 -7.21
C LEU A 58 -13.99 -11.67 -5.94
N ALA A 59 -13.63 -11.10 -4.78
CA ALA A 59 -14.17 -11.47 -3.48
C ALA A 59 -15.67 -11.16 -3.33
N ALA A 60 -16.18 -10.19 -4.10
CA ALA A 60 -17.60 -9.89 -4.16
C ALA A 60 -18.39 -10.82 -5.11
N GLY A 61 -17.73 -11.79 -5.76
CA GLY A 61 -18.36 -12.71 -6.72
C GLY A 61 -18.79 -12.03 -8.02
N SER A 62 -18.46 -10.76 -8.23
CA SER A 62 -18.78 -10.03 -9.44
C SER A 62 -17.60 -10.08 -10.40
N MET A 63 -17.74 -10.74 -11.54
CA MET A 63 -16.87 -10.44 -12.68
C MET A 63 -17.60 -9.44 -13.60
N PRO A 64 -16.91 -8.67 -14.45
CA PRO A 64 -17.57 -7.81 -15.45
C PRO A 64 -18.62 -8.57 -16.30
N VAL A 65 -18.44 -9.88 -16.44
CA VAL A 65 -19.36 -10.81 -17.12
C VAL A 65 -20.72 -10.93 -16.40
N THR A 66 -20.79 -10.74 -15.08
CA THR A 66 -22.05 -10.85 -14.31
C THR A 66 -22.90 -9.57 -14.33
N GLY A 67 -22.44 -8.52 -15.03
CA GLY A 67 -23.22 -7.30 -15.29
C GLY A 67 -23.33 -6.30 -14.14
N ARG A 68 -22.75 -6.58 -12.96
CA ARG A 68 -22.80 -5.68 -11.80
C ARG A 68 -21.81 -4.51 -11.88
N ILE A 69 -20.66 -4.73 -12.51
CA ILE A 69 -19.65 -3.70 -12.80
C ILE A 69 -19.52 -3.58 -14.32
N THR A 70 -19.72 -2.37 -14.85
CA THR A 70 -19.50 -2.07 -16.27
C THR A 70 -18.02 -1.82 -16.55
N TRP A 71 -17.59 -2.07 -17.80
CA TRP A 71 -16.20 -1.80 -18.22
C TRP A 71 -15.71 -0.38 -17.93
N PRO A 72 -16.47 0.69 -18.20
CA PRO A 72 -16.06 2.05 -17.85
C PRO A 72 -15.84 2.22 -16.34
N MET A 73 -16.69 1.61 -15.52
CA MET A 73 -16.58 1.66 -14.06
C MET A 73 -15.32 0.91 -13.58
N THR A 74 -15.00 -0.23 -14.20
CA THR A 74 -13.75 -0.95 -13.94
C THR A 74 -12.54 -0.06 -14.24
N VAL A 75 -12.48 0.54 -15.43
CA VAL A 75 -11.36 1.41 -15.83
C VAL A 75 -11.22 2.60 -14.88
N LEU A 76 -12.32 3.25 -14.52
CA LEU A 76 -12.32 4.37 -13.57
C LEU A 76 -11.87 3.91 -12.17
N LEU A 77 -12.28 2.72 -11.72
CA LEU A 77 -11.86 2.15 -10.44
C LEU A 77 -10.34 1.93 -10.42
N PHE A 78 -9.78 1.29 -11.45
CA PHE A 78 -8.34 1.07 -11.53
C PHE A 78 -7.56 2.39 -11.63
N LEU A 79 -8.08 3.37 -12.39
CA LEU A 79 -7.51 4.73 -12.47
C LEU A 79 -7.55 5.44 -11.11
N LEU A 80 -8.65 5.33 -10.36
CA LEU A 80 -8.79 5.97 -9.07
C LEU A 80 -7.81 5.37 -8.05
N VAL A 81 -7.83 4.06 -7.94
CA VAL A 81 -7.23 3.35 -6.82
C VAL A 81 -5.73 3.13 -7.00
N ASP A 82 -5.25 3.04 -8.24
CA ASP A 82 -3.83 2.80 -8.50
C ASP A 82 -3.05 4.11 -8.74
N PRO A 83 -3.16 4.81 -9.89
CA PRO A 83 -2.36 6.01 -10.13
C PRO A 83 -2.80 7.22 -9.30
N LEU A 84 -4.10 7.48 -9.11
CA LEU A 84 -4.57 8.70 -8.43
C LEU A 84 -4.38 8.62 -6.91
N TRP A 85 -4.85 7.55 -6.28
CA TRP A 85 -4.58 7.27 -4.87
C TRP A 85 -3.08 7.11 -4.59
N GLY A 86 -2.32 6.50 -5.51
CA GLY A 86 -0.86 6.47 -5.44
C GLY A 86 -0.24 7.86 -5.43
N ALA A 87 -0.69 8.76 -6.32
CA ALA A 87 -0.23 10.14 -6.36
C ALA A 87 -0.59 10.92 -5.08
N VAL A 88 -1.79 10.71 -4.53
CA VAL A 88 -2.20 11.28 -3.22
C VAL A 88 -1.28 10.74 -2.13
N TRP A 89 -1.05 9.43 -2.04
CA TRP A 89 -0.17 8.83 -1.02
C TRP A 89 1.26 9.38 -1.07
N ARG A 90 1.81 9.63 -2.25
CA ARG A 90 3.13 10.25 -2.42
C ARG A 90 3.22 11.65 -1.79
N LEU A 91 2.09 12.32 -1.56
CA LEU A 91 2.08 13.57 -0.79
C LEU A 91 2.55 13.36 0.66
N ALA A 92 2.34 12.17 1.22
CA ALA A 92 2.80 11.80 2.56
C ALA A 92 4.33 11.75 2.69
N ALA A 93 5.04 11.39 1.62
CA ALA A 93 6.51 11.24 1.64
C ALA A 93 7.27 12.57 1.44
N GLY A 94 6.59 13.65 1.06
CA GLY A 94 7.16 14.99 0.92
C GLY A 94 7.89 15.25 -0.40
N ARG A 95 8.54 16.43 -0.51
CA ARG A 95 9.08 17.00 -1.76
C ARG A 95 10.12 16.10 -2.45
N ALA A 96 10.94 15.37 -1.69
CA ALA A 96 12.01 14.52 -2.23
C ALA A 96 11.48 13.31 -3.03
N GLU A 97 10.27 12.84 -2.74
CA GLU A 97 9.62 11.79 -3.55
C GLU A 97 8.70 12.36 -4.63
N GLN A 98 8.33 13.65 -4.58
CA GLN A 98 7.46 14.31 -5.57
C GLN A 98 8.23 14.87 -6.78
N LEU A 99 9.52 15.17 -6.60
CA LEU A 99 10.44 15.66 -7.64
C LEU A 99 11.58 14.65 -7.80
N PRO A 100 11.55 13.75 -8.80
CA PRO A 100 12.55 12.70 -8.99
C PRO A 100 13.86 13.20 -9.61
N LEU A 101 14.07 14.52 -9.67
CA LEU A 101 15.36 15.10 -10.01
C LEU A 101 16.32 14.72 -8.88
N HIS A 102 17.09 13.66 -9.12
CA HIS A 102 18.15 13.21 -8.24
C HIS A 102 18.98 14.45 -7.85
N GLU A 103 19.14 14.69 -6.54
CA GLU A 103 19.96 15.80 -6.03
C GLU A 103 21.37 15.83 -6.65
N ARG A 104 21.85 14.69 -7.17
CA ARG A 104 23.12 14.58 -7.92
C ARG A 104 23.15 15.33 -9.25
N VAL A 105 22.02 15.55 -9.94
CA VAL A 105 21.99 16.34 -11.19
C VAL A 105 21.93 17.84 -10.91
N ILE A 106 21.52 18.24 -9.70
CA ILE A 106 21.54 19.63 -9.22
C ILE A 106 22.96 20.04 -8.73
N GLY A 107 23.94 19.15 -8.83
CA GLY A 107 25.35 19.44 -8.58
C GLY A 107 25.98 20.39 -9.61
N GLY A 108 25.39 20.50 -10.80
CA GLY A 108 25.74 21.53 -11.78
C GLY A 108 24.92 22.79 -11.51
N GLN A 109 25.40 23.65 -10.60
CA GLN A 109 24.85 25.00 -10.44
C GLN A 109 25.08 25.77 -11.75
N PHE A 110 24.09 25.76 -12.65
CA PHE A 110 24.05 26.73 -13.74
C PHE A 110 23.88 28.11 -13.09
N TRP A 111 24.89 28.96 -13.25
CA TRP A 111 24.95 30.33 -12.73
C TRP A 111 23.97 31.21 -13.50
N LEU A 112 22.68 31.02 -13.24
CA LEU A 112 21.61 31.88 -13.73
C LEU A 112 21.35 32.92 -12.64
N PRO A 113 21.54 34.23 -12.90
CA PRO A 113 21.44 35.29 -11.89
C PRO A 113 20.09 35.32 -11.13
N TYR A 114 19.02 34.83 -11.76
CA TYR A 114 17.67 34.75 -11.18
C TYR A 114 17.41 33.47 -10.36
N LEU A 115 18.39 32.57 -10.25
CA LEU A 115 18.40 31.45 -9.28
C LEU A 115 19.26 31.77 -8.06
N ALA A 116 19.80 32.99 -7.97
CA ALA A 116 20.51 33.47 -6.78
C ALA A 116 19.57 33.43 -5.56
N PRO A 117 20.07 33.01 -4.38
CA PRO A 117 19.25 32.80 -3.18
C PRO A 117 18.46 34.03 -2.73
N ASP A 118 18.94 35.24 -3.05
CA ASP A 118 18.31 36.51 -2.66
C ASP A 118 17.43 37.12 -3.77
N SER A 119 17.17 36.38 -4.84
CA SER A 119 16.36 36.90 -5.96
C SER A 119 14.85 36.79 -5.69
N PRO A 120 14.03 37.73 -6.18
CA PRO A 120 12.57 37.65 -6.09
C PRO A 120 12.02 36.39 -6.78
N ALA A 121 12.67 35.98 -7.87
CA ALA A 121 12.39 34.76 -8.57
C ALA A 121 12.73 33.52 -7.73
N ALA A 122 13.80 33.50 -6.93
CA ALA A 122 14.07 32.41 -5.99
C ALA A 122 13.03 32.32 -4.85
N HIS A 123 12.43 33.43 -4.42
CA HIS A 123 11.30 33.41 -3.50
C HIS A 123 10.02 32.85 -4.14
N LEU A 124 9.80 33.06 -5.44
CA LEU A 124 8.62 32.58 -6.19
C LEU A 124 8.79 31.18 -6.81
N PHE A 125 10.03 30.79 -7.14
CA PHE A 125 10.40 29.60 -7.92
C PHE A 125 11.36 28.64 -7.19
N GLY A 126 12.02 29.09 -6.11
CA GLY A 126 12.47 28.23 -5.03
C GLY A 126 13.94 28.36 -4.61
N ARG A 127 14.15 28.53 -3.30
CA ARG A 127 15.15 27.76 -2.53
C ARG A 127 14.73 27.65 -1.07
N ASN A 128 14.62 26.40 -0.59
CA ASN A 128 14.87 25.93 0.78
C ASN A 128 14.40 26.76 2.00
N THR A 129 13.29 27.49 1.94
CA THR A 129 12.48 27.74 3.14
C THR A 129 11.57 26.53 3.30
N GLY A 130 11.25 26.11 4.53
CA GLY A 130 10.34 24.99 4.80
C GLY A 130 8.90 25.20 4.35
N ASP A 131 8.66 26.05 3.36
CA ASP A 131 7.36 26.48 2.87
C ASP A 131 6.66 25.33 2.14
N THR A 132 5.70 24.76 2.85
CA THR A 132 4.78 23.72 2.38
C THR A 132 3.76 24.26 1.37
N LEU A 133 3.52 25.57 1.35
CA LEU A 133 2.47 26.21 0.57
C LEU A 133 2.65 26.06 -0.95
N PRO A 134 3.82 26.29 -1.56
CA PRO A 134 3.97 26.15 -3.01
C PRO A 134 3.79 24.71 -3.49
N VAL A 135 4.23 23.74 -2.69
CA VAL A 135 4.03 22.31 -2.97
C VAL A 135 2.55 21.93 -2.82
N LEU A 136 1.87 22.47 -1.82
CA LEU A 136 0.44 22.26 -1.59
C LEU A 136 -0.39 22.75 -2.78
N PHE A 137 -0.17 23.97 -3.25
CA PHE A 137 -0.99 24.56 -4.31
C PHE A 137 -0.65 24.08 -5.72
N ARG A 138 0.62 23.75 -6.01
CA ARG A 138 1.03 23.34 -7.38
C ARG A 138 0.86 21.86 -7.66
N ILE A 139 0.96 21.01 -6.63
CA ILE A 139 1.01 19.54 -6.81
C ILE A 139 -0.13 18.88 -6.04
N ALA A 140 -0.25 19.16 -4.74
CA ALA A 140 -1.23 18.47 -3.91
C ALA A 140 -2.67 18.82 -4.29
N PHE A 141 -2.96 20.11 -4.45
CA PHE A 141 -4.32 20.58 -4.74
C PHE A 141 -4.86 20.05 -6.09
N PRO A 142 -4.16 20.17 -7.23
CA PRO A 142 -4.64 19.58 -8.49
C PRO A 142 -4.82 18.06 -8.41
N THR A 143 -3.90 17.36 -7.74
CA THR A 143 -3.99 15.91 -7.57
C THR A 143 -5.23 15.51 -6.79
N VAL A 144 -5.50 16.19 -5.66
CA VAL A 144 -6.69 15.92 -4.84
C VAL A 144 -7.97 16.25 -5.59
N VAL A 145 -8.02 17.37 -6.33
CA VAL A 145 -9.18 17.75 -7.13
C VAL A 145 -9.48 16.70 -8.21
N VAL A 146 -8.48 16.29 -8.99
CA VAL A 146 -8.67 15.25 -10.02
C VAL A 146 -9.11 13.93 -9.40
N THR A 147 -8.53 13.55 -8.26
CA THR A 147 -8.91 12.32 -7.54
C THR A 147 -10.37 12.37 -7.08
N LEU A 148 -10.82 13.50 -6.53
CA LEU A 148 -12.21 13.69 -6.11
C LEU A 148 -13.18 13.72 -7.29
N LEU A 149 -12.79 14.31 -8.42
CA LEU A 149 -13.60 14.31 -9.65
C LEU A 149 -13.81 12.88 -10.16
N VAL A 150 -12.76 12.08 -10.27
CA VAL A 150 -12.87 10.67 -10.69
C VAL A 150 -13.69 9.87 -9.68
N ALA A 151 -13.49 10.09 -8.37
CA ALA A 151 -14.29 9.45 -7.33
C ALA A 151 -15.77 9.81 -7.42
N SER A 152 -16.10 11.07 -7.75
CA SER A 152 -17.49 11.51 -7.91
C SER A 152 -18.19 10.80 -9.08
N ALA A 153 -17.46 10.49 -10.16
CA ALA A 153 -17.98 9.74 -11.30
C ALA A 153 -18.28 8.27 -10.96
N LEU A 154 -17.59 7.69 -9.97
CA LEU A 154 -17.82 6.32 -9.49
C LEU A 154 -18.92 6.24 -8.41
N GLY A 155 -19.34 7.37 -7.84
CA GLY A 155 -20.42 7.48 -6.87
C GLY A 155 -19.98 7.68 -5.41
N VAL A 156 -20.96 7.69 -4.50
CA VAL A 156 -20.76 8.02 -3.08
C VAL A 156 -19.74 7.12 -2.37
N PRO A 157 -19.72 5.78 -2.57
CA PRO A 157 -18.72 4.94 -1.92
C PRO A 157 -17.28 5.35 -2.28
N ALA A 158 -17.02 5.67 -3.55
CA ALA A 158 -15.70 6.10 -4.00
C ALA A 158 -15.29 7.44 -3.41
N LEU A 159 -16.22 8.39 -3.24
CA LEU A 159 -15.95 9.66 -2.54
C LEU A 159 -15.57 9.45 -1.08
N VAL A 160 -16.32 8.61 -0.35
CA VAL A 160 -16.02 8.30 1.06
C VAL A 160 -14.64 7.65 1.19
N PHE A 161 -14.35 6.63 0.39
CA PHE A 161 -13.06 5.94 0.43
C PHE A 161 -11.90 6.84 -0.03
N THR A 162 -12.14 7.75 -0.97
CA THR A 162 -11.14 8.76 -1.35
C THR A 162 -10.88 9.75 -0.21
N GLY A 163 -11.93 10.16 0.51
CA GLY A 163 -11.77 10.95 1.75
C GLY A 163 -10.93 10.21 2.79
N LEU A 164 -11.19 8.92 3.01
CA LEU A 164 -10.37 8.07 3.89
C LEU A 164 -8.92 7.95 3.41
N ALA A 165 -8.68 7.78 2.10
CA ALA A 165 -7.36 7.74 1.51
C ALA A 165 -6.57 9.05 1.75
N ILE A 166 -7.24 10.21 1.63
CA ILE A 166 -6.66 11.52 1.96
C ILE A 166 -6.32 11.61 3.45
N VAL A 167 -7.20 11.15 4.33
CA VAL A 167 -6.96 11.11 5.78
C VAL A 167 -5.77 10.20 6.13
N VAL A 168 -5.70 9.00 5.55
CA VAL A 168 -4.57 8.07 5.71
C VAL A 168 -3.26 8.70 5.23
N THR A 169 -3.31 9.42 4.10
CA THR A 169 -2.17 10.18 3.56
C THR A 169 -1.73 11.29 4.53
N LEU A 170 -2.68 12.03 5.12
CA LEU A 170 -2.37 13.06 6.11
C LEU A 170 -1.71 12.46 7.36
N PHE A 171 -2.20 11.32 7.85
CA PHE A 171 -1.55 10.59 8.93
C PHE A 171 -0.15 10.09 8.54
N GLY A 172 0.03 9.61 7.31
CA GLY A 172 1.33 9.22 6.76
C GLY A 172 2.30 10.39 6.75
N TRP A 173 1.82 11.58 6.35
CA TRP A 173 2.59 12.82 6.34
C TRP A 173 3.02 13.23 7.76
N ILE A 174 2.08 13.24 8.71
CA ILE A 174 2.35 13.57 10.12
C ILE A 174 3.36 12.59 10.72
N ASN A 175 3.19 11.28 10.47
CA ASN A 175 4.09 10.25 10.99
C ASN A 175 5.50 10.41 10.42
N THR A 176 5.62 10.63 9.10
CA THR A 176 6.91 10.85 8.44
C THR A 176 7.62 12.09 8.98
N ARG A 177 6.87 13.18 9.27
CA ARG A 177 7.40 14.43 9.83
C ARG A 177 7.82 14.31 11.29
N ARG A 178 7.05 13.60 12.13
CA ARG A 178 7.30 13.49 13.58
C ARG A 178 8.29 12.40 13.94
N ALA A 179 8.23 11.26 13.27
CA ALA A 179 8.96 10.06 13.66
C ALA A 179 10.10 9.69 12.69
N HIS A 180 10.27 10.42 11.57
CA HIS A 180 11.28 10.13 10.54
C HIS A 180 11.30 8.67 10.06
N THR A 181 10.14 8.00 10.11
CA THR A 181 10.03 6.56 9.84
C THR A 181 8.98 6.27 8.80
N ALA A 182 9.14 5.15 8.12
CA ALA A 182 8.23 4.72 7.07
C ALA A 182 6.89 4.28 7.69
N PRO A 183 5.74 4.90 7.35
CA PRO A 183 4.43 4.47 7.83
C PRO A 183 3.93 3.20 7.08
N ILE A 184 4.64 2.07 7.24
CA ILE A 184 4.40 0.82 6.47
C ILE A 184 2.99 0.27 6.68
N PHE A 185 2.43 0.42 7.89
CA PHE A 185 1.04 0.03 8.16
C PHE A 185 0.05 0.87 7.34
N LEU A 186 0.18 2.20 7.37
CA LEU A 186 -0.69 3.10 6.60
C LEU A 186 -0.53 2.86 5.09
N HIS A 187 0.69 2.56 4.64
CA HIS A 187 0.92 2.14 3.26
C HIS A 187 0.18 0.83 2.93
N SER A 188 0.15 -0.15 3.83
CA SER A 188 -0.58 -1.41 3.65
C SER A 188 -2.10 -1.19 3.59
N VAL A 189 -2.63 -0.28 4.42
CA VAL A 189 -4.04 0.14 4.35
C VAL A 189 -4.35 0.82 3.01
N MET A 190 -3.48 1.72 2.56
CA MET A 190 -3.63 2.47 1.32
C MET A 190 -3.48 1.59 0.06
N THR A 191 -2.66 0.53 0.12
CA THR A 191 -2.38 -0.36 -1.03
C THR A 191 -3.26 -1.59 -1.08
N VAL A 192 -3.81 -2.04 0.04
CA VAL A 192 -4.57 -3.29 0.09
C VAL A 192 -5.96 -3.07 0.66
N GLY A 193 -6.05 -2.52 1.88
CA GLY A 193 -7.32 -2.41 2.61
C GLY A 193 -8.37 -1.55 1.91
N LEU A 194 -8.07 -0.27 1.67
CA LEU A 194 -9.01 0.65 1.02
C LEU A 194 -9.36 0.20 -0.42
N PRO A 195 -8.39 -0.16 -1.28
CA PRO A 195 -8.66 -0.66 -2.63
C PRO A 195 -9.62 -1.84 -2.68
N TRP A 196 -9.36 -2.85 -1.84
CA TRP A 196 -10.17 -4.06 -1.78
C TRP A 196 -11.60 -3.72 -1.38
N LEU A 197 -11.78 -3.02 -0.26
CA LEU A 197 -13.10 -2.73 0.29
C LEU A 197 -13.93 -1.84 -0.65
N LEU A 198 -13.32 -0.82 -1.26
CA LEU A 198 -14.02 0.01 -2.24
C LEU A 198 -14.49 -0.83 -3.43
N ALA A 199 -13.59 -1.64 -4.00
CA ALA A 199 -13.91 -2.47 -5.15
C ALA A 199 -15.04 -3.47 -4.84
N SER A 200 -15.01 -4.09 -3.66
CA SER A 200 -16.08 -4.99 -3.21
C SER A 200 -17.43 -4.29 -3.03
N LEU A 201 -17.44 -3.06 -2.51
CA LEU A 201 -18.66 -2.26 -2.38
C LEU A 201 -19.25 -1.89 -3.74
N LEU A 202 -18.42 -1.44 -4.68
CA LEU A 202 -18.86 -1.11 -6.04
C LEU A 202 -19.33 -2.36 -6.81
N ALA A 203 -18.83 -3.52 -6.45
CA ALA A 203 -19.27 -4.83 -6.92
C ALA A 203 -20.62 -5.30 -6.33
N GLY A 204 -21.16 -4.55 -5.35
CA GLY A 204 -22.44 -4.83 -4.71
C GLY A 204 -22.36 -5.71 -3.47
N ALA A 205 -21.18 -5.90 -2.86
CA ALA A 205 -21.07 -6.55 -1.56
C ALA A 205 -21.59 -5.63 -0.44
N THR A 206 -22.34 -6.19 0.52
CA THR A 206 -22.74 -5.50 1.75
C THR A 206 -21.69 -5.76 2.84
N LEU A 207 -21.18 -4.71 3.50
CA LEU A 207 -20.16 -4.86 4.54
C LEU A 207 -20.65 -5.64 5.77
N THR A 208 -21.97 -5.69 5.99
CA THR A 208 -22.61 -6.35 7.13
C THR A 208 -22.72 -7.86 6.97
N ASP A 209 -22.96 -8.36 5.76
CA ASP A 209 -23.06 -9.80 5.47
C ASP A 209 -21.71 -10.39 5.05
N ALA A 210 -20.81 -9.56 4.51
CA ALA A 210 -19.50 -9.96 4.02
C ALA A 210 -18.41 -9.99 5.12
N ARG A 211 -18.69 -10.67 6.25
CA ARG A 211 -17.71 -10.85 7.34
C ARG A 211 -16.43 -11.53 6.88
N GLY A 212 -16.54 -12.52 5.99
CA GLY A 212 -15.39 -13.20 5.38
C GLY A 212 -14.53 -12.26 4.53
N LEU A 213 -15.16 -11.37 3.76
CA LEU A 213 -14.49 -10.40 2.89
C LEU A 213 -13.74 -9.34 3.70
N THR A 214 -14.41 -8.74 4.67
CA THR A 214 -13.79 -7.70 5.53
C THR A 214 -12.66 -8.27 6.38
N LEU A 215 -12.84 -9.48 6.92
CA LEU A 215 -11.77 -10.20 7.62
C LEU A 215 -10.59 -10.52 6.69
N MET A 216 -10.86 -11.02 5.48
CA MET A 216 -9.80 -11.33 4.51
C MET A 216 -9.03 -10.07 4.11
N ALA A 217 -9.71 -8.95 3.84
CA ALA A 217 -9.05 -7.68 3.56
C ALA A 217 -8.17 -7.21 4.73
N ALA A 218 -8.65 -7.35 5.97
CA ALA A 218 -7.87 -7.01 7.17
C ALA A 218 -6.63 -7.91 7.33
N LEU A 219 -6.77 -9.22 7.12
CA LEU A 219 -5.65 -10.16 7.16
C LEU A 219 -4.60 -9.85 6.09
N TRP A 220 -5.02 -9.48 4.88
CA TRP A 220 -4.11 -9.08 3.82
C TRP A 220 -3.40 -7.74 4.09
N VAL A 221 -4.03 -6.80 4.80
CA VAL A 221 -3.34 -5.61 5.33
C VAL A 221 -2.25 -6.01 6.32
N VAL A 222 -2.53 -6.94 7.23
CA VAL A 222 -1.53 -7.46 8.19
C VAL A 222 -0.40 -8.21 7.48
N HIS A 223 -0.73 -9.05 6.50
CA HIS A 223 0.22 -9.78 5.67
C HIS A 223 1.16 -8.82 4.94
N GLN A 224 0.60 -7.83 4.23
CA GLN A 224 1.37 -6.81 3.50
C GLN A 224 2.22 -5.96 4.44
N TRP A 225 1.73 -5.68 5.64
CA TRP A 225 2.49 -4.97 6.66
C TRP A 225 3.70 -5.78 7.13
N GLY A 226 3.51 -7.08 7.43
CA GLY A 226 4.60 -8.00 7.80
C GLY A 226 5.63 -8.15 6.68
N ALA A 227 5.17 -8.41 5.45
CA ALA A 227 6.02 -8.52 4.27
C ALA A 227 6.80 -7.22 3.98
N GLY A 228 6.15 -6.06 4.12
CA GLY A 228 6.78 -4.76 3.92
C GLY A 228 7.86 -4.44 4.95
N ARG A 229 7.74 -4.96 6.18
CA ARG A 229 8.77 -4.88 7.22
C ARG A 229 9.96 -5.79 6.90
N LEU A 230 9.70 -7.06 6.58
CA LEU A 230 10.74 -8.03 6.20
C LEU A 230 11.51 -7.64 4.94
N ALA A 231 10.85 -6.98 3.99
CA ALA A 231 11.48 -6.46 2.79
C ALA A 231 12.54 -5.38 3.10
N ARG A 232 12.44 -4.68 4.23
CA ARG A 232 13.38 -3.64 4.66
C ARG A 232 14.43 -4.18 5.64
N VAL A 233 14.03 -5.08 6.53
CA VAL A 233 14.90 -5.71 7.54
C VAL A 233 14.59 -7.20 7.59
N ALA A 234 15.49 -8.03 7.06
CA ALA A 234 15.28 -9.47 6.93
C ALA A 234 15.08 -10.18 8.28
N ASP A 235 15.76 -9.73 9.33
CA ASP A 235 15.68 -10.30 10.68
C ASP A 235 14.61 -9.62 11.58
N ASP A 236 13.62 -8.94 10.98
CA ASP A 236 12.56 -8.28 11.74
C ASP A 236 11.55 -9.28 12.30
N VAL A 237 11.71 -9.60 13.59
CA VAL A 237 10.85 -10.52 14.35
C VAL A 237 9.39 -10.13 14.28
N LEU A 238 9.06 -8.82 14.32
CA LEU A 238 7.67 -8.38 14.23
C LEU A 238 7.13 -8.60 12.83
N GLY A 239 7.92 -8.29 11.80
CA GLY A 239 7.56 -8.55 10.41
C GLY A 239 7.27 -10.04 10.18
N LEU A 240 8.14 -10.91 10.70
CA LEU A 240 7.97 -12.36 10.64
C LEU A 240 6.72 -12.84 11.40
N ALA A 241 6.50 -12.34 12.62
CA ALA A 241 5.34 -12.71 13.42
C ALA A 241 4.03 -12.28 12.77
N LEU A 242 3.97 -11.06 12.21
CA LEU A 242 2.80 -10.56 11.48
C LEU A 242 2.51 -11.39 10.23
N LEU A 243 3.56 -11.71 9.45
CA LEU A 243 3.44 -12.54 8.26
C LEU A 243 2.93 -13.94 8.61
N ALA A 244 3.55 -14.60 9.61
CA ALA A 244 3.14 -15.91 10.10
C ALA A 244 1.69 -15.93 10.60
N ALA A 245 1.33 -14.94 11.43
CA ALA A 245 -0.01 -14.83 11.98
C ALA A 245 -1.05 -14.62 10.88
N ALA A 246 -0.75 -13.76 9.90
CA ALA A 246 -1.65 -13.53 8.77
C ALA A 246 -1.84 -14.81 7.95
N ASP A 247 -0.78 -15.53 7.61
CA ASP A 247 -0.88 -16.77 6.83
C ASP A 247 -1.68 -17.86 7.54
N VAL A 248 -1.43 -18.08 8.83
CA VAL A 248 -2.19 -19.05 9.64
C VAL A 248 -3.67 -18.67 9.69
N LEU A 249 -3.98 -17.39 9.90
CA LEU A 249 -5.35 -16.91 9.98
C LEU A 249 -6.04 -16.94 8.61
N ILE A 250 -5.34 -16.64 7.51
CA ILE A 250 -5.87 -16.78 6.14
C ILE A 250 -6.22 -18.24 5.89
N GLY A 251 -5.33 -19.17 6.21
CA GLY A 251 -5.59 -20.61 6.11
C GLY A 251 -6.81 -21.04 6.94
N ALA A 252 -6.91 -20.55 8.18
CA ALA A 252 -8.07 -20.83 9.05
C ALA A 252 -9.39 -20.27 8.46
N VAL A 253 -9.37 -19.08 7.87
CA VAL A 253 -10.53 -18.51 7.18
C VAL A 253 -10.92 -19.34 5.96
N LEU A 254 -9.96 -19.79 5.14
CA LEU A 254 -10.24 -20.62 3.97
C LEU A 254 -10.85 -21.99 4.36
N ILE A 255 -10.38 -22.57 5.47
CA ILE A 255 -10.97 -23.79 6.05
C ILE A 255 -12.39 -23.52 6.55
N TRP A 256 -12.61 -22.41 7.27
CA TRP A 256 -13.93 -22.01 7.76
C TRP A 256 -14.93 -21.78 6.61
N LEU A 257 -14.46 -21.19 5.50
CA LEU A 257 -15.23 -21.00 4.27
C LEU A 257 -15.39 -22.29 3.44
N GLN A 258 -14.84 -23.43 3.89
CA GLN A 258 -14.92 -24.73 3.21
C GLN A 258 -14.39 -24.70 1.76
N THR A 259 -13.26 -24.03 1.53
CA THR A 259 -12.65 -23.86 0.19
C THR A 259 -11.31 -24.62 0.04
N PRO A 260 -11.29 -25.96 0.14
CA PRO A 260 -10.04 -26.72 0.24
C PRO A 260 -9.17 -26.66 -1.03
N LEU A 261 -9.79 -26.54 -2.21
CA LEU A 261 -9.04 -26.37 -3.46
C LEU A 261 -8.26 -25.05 -3.49
N TRP A 262 -8.89 -23.96 -3.04
CA TRP A 262 -8.22 -22.66 -2.95
C TRP A 262 -7.18 -22.61 -1.85
N LEU A 263 -7.38 -23.34 -0.76
CA LEU A 263 -6.36 -23.51 0.27
C LEU A 263 -5.08 -24.13 -0.32
N ALA A 264 -5.19 -25.14 -1.19
CA ALA A 264 -4.04 -25.73 -1.87
C ALA A 264 -3.33 -24.74 -2.81
N VAL A 265 -4.10 -23.97 -3.59
CA VAL A 265 -3.55 -22.92 -4.48
C VAL A 265 -2.85 -21.83 -3.67
N TRP A 266 -3.50 -21.33 -2.61
CA TRP A 266 -2.93 -20.34 -1.71
C TRP A 266 -1.64 -20.85 -1.07
N PHE A 267 -1.63 -22.10 -0.58
CA PHE A 267 -0.45 -22.70 0.03
C PHE A 267 0.71 -22.79 -0.97
N ALA A 268 0.45 -23.23 -2.20
CA ALA A 268 1.45 -23.26 -3.27
C ALA A 268 2.03 -21.87 -3.56
N CYS A 269 1.20 -20.82 -3.51
CA CYS A 269 1.65 -19.44 -3.68
C CYS A 269 2.36 -18.86 -2.45
N ALA A 270 2.03 -19.28 -1.22
CA ALA A 270 2.70 -18.81 0.00
C ALA A 270 4.08 -19.44 0.19
N LEU A 271 4.29 -20.65 -0.33
CA LEU A 271 5.48 -21.47 -0.10
C LEU A 271 6.81 -20.81 -0.55
N PRO A 272 6.90 -20.13 -1.71
CA PRO A 272 8.07 -19.34 -2.09
C PRO A 272 8.45 -18.26 -1.08
N THR A 273 7.48 -17.64 -0.40
CA THR A 273 7.72 -16.64 0.64
C THR A 273 8.41 -17.25 1.84
N TRP A 274 7.94 -18.41 2.29
CA TRP A 274 8.55 -19.13 3.41
C TRP A 274 9.93 -19.67 3.06
N PHE A 275 10.17 -20.11 1.83
CA PHE A 275 11.52 -20.42 1.37
C PHE A 275 12.43 -19.20 1.36
N ALA A 276 11.95 -18.04 0.87
CA ALA A 276 12.74 -16.82 0.87
C ALA A 276 13.13 -16.40 2.29
N VAL A 277 12.18 -16.49 3.24
CA VAL A 277 12.40 -16.23 4.67
C VAL A 277 13.42 -17.22 5.27
N ALA A 278 13.27 -18.52 5.00
CA ALA A 278 14.18 -19.56 5.51
C ALA A 278 15.62 -19.36 4.98
N GLN A 279 15.76 -18.96 3.72
CA GLN A 279 17.05 -18.65 3.10
C GLN A 279 17.58 -17.25 3.44
N ARG A 280 16.84 -16.46 4.24
CA ARG A 280 17.14 -15.05 4.56
C ARG A 280 17.35 -14.17 3.32
N THR A 281 16.65 -14.49 2.25
CA THR A 281 16.65 -13.69 1.03
C THR A 281 15.53 -12.66 1.05
N SER A 282 15.63 -11.63 0.20
CA SER A 282 14.62 -10.58 0.16
C SER A 282 13.29 -11.11 -0.37
N VAL A 283 12.24 -10.93 0.44
CA VAL A 283 10.85 -11.25 0.09
C VAL A 283 10.35 -10.48 -1.16
N ARG A 284 11.03 -9.39 -1.56
CA ARG A 284 10.72 -8.68 -2.81
C ARG A 284 10.81 -9.57 -4.06
N ARG A 285 11.66 -10.60 -4.06
CA ARG A 285 11.86 -11.49 -5.21
C ARG A 285 10.66 -12.38 -5.49
N VAL A 286 9.79 -12.58 -4.50
CA VAL A 286 8.59 -13.45 -4.60
C VAL A 286 7.30 -12.64 -4.67
N ALA A 287 7.37 -11.36 -5.02
CA ALA A 287 6.20 -10.47 -5.06
C ALA A 287 5.07 -10.98 -5.98
N LEU A 288 5.40 -11.63 -7.10
CA LEU A 288 4.43 -12.27 -7.99
C LEU A 288 3.60 -13.33 -7.26
N TRP A 289 4.25 -14.13 -6.40
CA TRP A 289 3.60 -15.18 -5.65
C TRP A 289 2.64 -14.63 -4.60
N HIS A 290 2.95 -13.47 -4.01
CA HIS A 290 2.01 -12.76 -3.14
C HIS A 290 0.76 -12.29 -3.89
N VAL A 291 0.90 -11.79 -5.13
CA VAL A 291 -0.25 -11.41 -5.95
C VAL A 291 -1.09 -12.65 -6.29
N GLY A 292 -0.46 -13.77 -6.64
CA GLY A 292 -1.16 -15.04 -6.86
C GLY A 292 -1.95 -15.50 -5.63
N ALA A 293 -1.32 -15.48 -4.45
CA ALA A 293 -1.98 -15.81 -3.19
C ALA A 293 -3.16 -14.86 -2.87
N LEU A 294 -2.98 -13.55 -3.10
CA LEU A 294 -4.01 -12.51 -2.91
C LEU A 294 -5.26 -12.82 -3.74
N LEU A 295 -5.06 -13.06 -5.04
CA LEU A 295 -6.14 -13.35 -5.98
C LEU A 295 -6.80 -14.70 -5.70
N ALA A 296 -6.03 -15.71 -5.28
CA ALA A 296 -6.57 -17.01 -4.89
C ALA A 296 -7.47 -16.89 -3.65
N CYS A 297 -7.04 -16.15 -2.62
CA CYS A 297 -7.89 -15.87 -1.45
C CYS A 297 -9.17 -15.13 -1.82
N ALA A 298 -9.06 -14.13 -2.70
CA ALA A 298 -10.21 -13.37 -3.16
C ALA A 298 -11.21 -14.24 -3.92
N ALA A 299 -10.74 -15.07 -4.85
CA ALA A 299 -11.58 -16.00 -5.58
C ALA A 299 -12.27 -17.00 -4.64
N ALA A 300 -11.57 -17.50 -3.62
CA ALA A 300 -12.14 -18.38 -2.61
C ALA A 300 -13.29 -17.71 -1.84
N VAL A 301 -13.09 -16.48 -1.38
CA VAL A 301 -14.12 -15.69 -0.71
C VAL A 301 -15.31 -15.46 -1.63
N GLY A 302 -15.07 -15.09 -2.90
CA GLY A 302 -16.11 -14.87 -3.89
C GLY A 302 -16.96 -16.12 -4.15
N GLN A 303 -16.33 -17.30 -4.23
CA GLN A 303 -17.06 -18.57 -4.37
C GLN A 303 -17.88 -18.94 -3.14
N ALA A 304 -17.42 -18.60 -1.93
CA ALA A 304 -18.15 -18.90 -0.71
C ALA A 304 -19.35 -17.95 -0.47
N VAL A 305 -19.40 -16.81 -1.18
CA VAL A 305 -20.48 -15.81 -1.09
C VAL A 305 -21.58 -16.04 -2.13
N ILE A 306 -21.28 -16.75 -3.22
CA ILE A 306 -22.24 -17.18 -4.27
C ILE A 306 -22.96 -18.45 -3.82
#